data_AF-A0A2E4D7P1-F1
#
_entry.id   AF-A0A2E4D7P1-F1
#
_cell.length_a   1.000
_cell.length_b   1.000
_cell.length_c   1.000
_cell.angle_alpha   90.00
_cell.angle_beta   90.00
_cell.angle_gamma   90.00
#
_symmetry.space_group_name_H-M   'P 1'
#
loop_
_entity.id
_entity.type
_entity.pdbx_description
1 polymer ?
#
loop_
_entity_poly.entity_id
_entity_poly.type
_entity_poly.pdbx_seq_one_letter_code
_entity_poly.pdbx_strand_id
1 'polypeptide(L)'
;MKKLFVVSSCILGSLAAIASPVDPMENYTPTQVDGMYVNHIWNQMRMDLKGDDCYRRAHLWAYGMNRKHGIKSTKIFMHYTEKFNLELDYLGDEDRFEGGIVNGLFGWIGKKTSDIDHLDRKIQSLVRNNIKWNYHVAPMIYADGEPVVMDRYLDLPYDAVYPYTSDEAWDLKARPASPEEWVEALTVRGELLWQAHKQKLINKMDELQEDIDKYQRKANKKKKAKDKRKYYEKMAEKQAEIDEIMVKFRSLEMDKGDSIDIKCKKVTTIAEVDAAQETEWCLYSEAPMYYYNEIDLRNLAYGYTGYNYAIAVPTEVQTQENFENGRNYVQRYFNEEELDDAVKEIKKDRD
;
A
#
# COMPACT_ATOMS: atom_id res chain seq x y z
N MET A 1 7.03 51.88 55.48
CA MET A 1 6.42 50.54 55.37
C MET A 1 5.59 50.46 54.10
N LYS A 2 6.09 49.80 53.04
CA LYS A 2 5.34 49.52 51.81
C LYS A 2 5.34 47.99 51.63
N LYS A 3 4.18 47.35 51.81
CA LYS A 3 3.99 45.92 51.55
C LYS A 3 3.49 45.77 50.11
N LEU A 4 4.32 45.18 49.25
CA LEU A 4 3.90 44.71 47.92
C LEU A 4 3.21 43.35 48.10
N PHE A 5 1.94 43.26 47.70
CA PHE A 5 1.26 41.98 47.50
C PHE A 5 1.56 41.48 46.08
N VAL A 6 2.29 40.38 45.97
CA VAL A 6 2.43 39.63 44.72
C VAL A 6 1.23 38.70 44.63
N VAL A 7 0.25 39.06 43.80
CA VAL A 7 -0.86 38.19 43.43
C VAL A 7 -0.31 37.17 42.44
N SER A 8 -0.04 35.97 42.94
CA SER A 8 0.32 34.82 42.11
C SER A 8 -0.93 34.29 41.44
N SER A 9 -1.23 34.81 40.24
CA SER A 9 -2.26 34.24 39.36
C SER A 9 -1.80 32.86 38.90
N CYS A 10 -2.31 31.80 39.54
CA CYS A 10 -2.33 30.47 38.96
C CYS A 10 -3.24 30.51 37.73
N ILE A 11 -2.63 30.67 36.55
CA ILE A 11 -3.28 30.35 35.29
C ILE A 11 -3.47 28.84 35.30
N LEU A 12 -4.66 28.39 35.72
CA LEU A 12 -5.16 27.05 35.44
C LEU A 12 -5.36 26.99 33.93
N GLY A 13 -4.28 26.74 33.20
CA GLY A 13 -4.34 26.38 31.80
C GLY A 13 -5.10 25.06 31.73
N SER A 14 -6.37 25.11 31.34
CA SER A 14 -7.12 23.94 30.95
C SER A 14 -6.30 23.22 29.90
N LEU A 15 -5.72 22.08 30.27
CA LEU A 15 -5.16 21.13 29.31
C LEU A 15 -6.35 20.69 28.48
N ALA A 16 -6.60 21.38 27.36
CA ALA A 16 -7.48 20.87 26.33
C ALA A 16 -6.85 19.54 25.91
N ALA A 17 -7.50 18.44 26.28
CA ALA A 17 -7.13 17.14 25.77
C ALA A 17 -7.23 17.26 24.24
N ILE A 18 -6.09 17.19 23.56
CA ILE A 18 -6.06 17.17 22.10
C ILE A 18 -6.71 15.84 21.74
N ALA A 19 -7.94 15.88 21.22
CA ALA A 19 -8.59 14.65 20.79
C ALA A 19 -7.73 14.01 19.69
N SER A 20 -7.34 12.76 19.90
CA SER A 20 -6.68 11.92 18.91
C SER A 20 -7.74 11.04 18.21
N PRO A 21 -7.44 10.54 16.99
CA PRO A 21 -8.25 9.51 16.37
C PRO A 21 -8.44 8.32 17.32
N VAL A 22 -9.59 7.65 17.20
CA VAL A 22 -9.92 6.49 18.01
C VAL A 22 -9.12 5.28 17.53
N ASP A 23 -8.48 4.58 18.47
CA ASP A 23 -7.94 3.25 18.19
C ASP A 23 -9.13 2.28 17.99
N PRO A 24 -9.29 1.65 16.80
CA PRO A 24 -10.37 0.70 16.57
C PRO A 24 -10.37 -0.48 17.56
N MET A 25 -9.21 -0.81 18.14
CA MET A 25 -9.08 -1.88 19.13
C MET A 25 -9.48 -1.44 20.56
N GLU A 26 -9.78 -0.16 20.78
CA GLU A 26 -10.20 0.35 22.08
C GLU A 26 -11.46 -0.39 22.57
N ASN A 27 -11.38 -1.00 23.76
CA ASN A 27 -12.46 -1.81 24.36
C ASN A 27 -12.84 -3.08 23.57
N TYR A 28 -11.95 -3.58 22.71
CA TYR A 28 -12.08 -4.87 22.06
C TYR A 28 -11.08 -5.88 22.64
N THR A 29 -11.52 -7.11 22.89
CA THR A 29 -10.64 -8.20 23.33
C THR A 29 -10.93 -9.43 22.48
N PRO A 30 -9.97 -9.90 21.67
CA PRO A 30 -10.15 -11.07 20.84
C PRO A 30 -10.26 -12.34 21.69
N THR A 31 -10.96 -13.35 21.16
CA THR A 31 -11.02 -14.68 21.79
C THR A 31 -9.67 -15.36 21.65
N GLN A 32 -9.15 -15.89 22.77
CA GLN A 32 -7.98 -16.77 22.77
C GLN A 32 -8.40 -18.20 22.43
N VAL A 33 -7.64 -18.86 21.55
CA VAL A 33 -7.82 -20.28 21.21
C VAL A 33 -6.53 -21.06 21.46
N ASP A 34 -6.64 -22.38 21.52
CA ASP A 34 -5.47 -23.28 21.55
C ASP A 34 -4.79 -23.32 20.17
N GLY A 35 -3.46 -23.29 20.11
CA GLY A 35 -2.69 -23.36 18.87
C GLY A 35 -3.02 -24.58 18.00
N MET A 36 -3.33 -25.73 18.61
CA MET A 36 -3.76 -26.93 17.88
C MET A 36 -5.10 -26.72 17.16
N TYR A 37 -5.93 -25.77 17.61
CA TYR A 37 -7.22 -25.46 17.02
C TYR A 37 -7.13 -24.58 15.76
N VAL A 38 -5.99 -23.90 15.53
CA VAL A 38 -5.76 -23.06 14.35
C VAL A 38 -5.98 -23.84 13.06
N ASN A 39 -5.37 -25.03 12.95
CA ASN A 39 -5.51 -25.88 11.76
C ASN A 39 -6.94 -26.39 11.56
N HIS A 40 -7.69 -26.59 12.64
CA HIS A 40 -9.10 -26.96 12.54
C HIS A 40 -9.92 -25.82 11.94
N ILE A 41 -9.73 -24.60 12.44
CA ILE A 41 -10.40 -23.40 11.92
C ILE A 41 -10.02 -23.18 10.46
N TRP A 42 -8.72 -23.17 10.15
CA TRP A 42 -8.18 -22.99 8.79
C TRP A 42 -8.85 -23.91 7.79
N ASN A 43 -8.90 -25.21 8.09
CA ASN A 43 -9.48 -26.22 7.19
C ASN A 43 -10.99 -26.07 6.99
N GLN A 44 -11.71 -25.47 7.94
CA GLN A 44 -13.14 -25.21 7.85
C GLN A 44 -13.50 -23.86 7.21
N MET A 45 -12.51 -23.00 6.95
CA MET A 45 -12.73 -21.77 6.19
C MET A 45 -13.25 -22.07 4.79
N ARG A 46 -14.08 -21.17 4.27
CA ARG A 46 -14.67 -21.30 2.94
C ARG A 46 -13.66 -20.96 1.86
N MET A 47 -13.67 -21.76 0.79
CA MET A 47 -12.78 -21.64 -0.38
C MET A 47 -13.52 -21.33 -1.68
N ASP A 48 -14.85 -21.29 -1.63
CA ASP A 48 -15.74 -20.96 -2.75
C ASP A 48 -15.92 -19.44 -2.92
N LEU A 49 -15.06 -18.64 -2.29
CA LEU A 49 -14.99 -17.19 -2.42
C LEU A 49 -14.08 -16.86 -3.60
N LYS A 50 -14.66 -16.47 -4.73
CA LYS A 50 -13.95 -16.31 -6.02
C LYS A 50 -14.04 -14.90 -6.61
N GLY A 51 -14.57 -13.93 -5.87
CA GLY A 51 -14.49 -12.53 -6.29
C GLY A 51 -13.14 -11.93 -5.92
N ASP A 52 -12.96 -10.69 -6.33
CA ASP A 52 -11.66 -10.01 -6.26
C ASP A 52 -11.52 -9.19 -4.96
N ASP A 53 -12.62 -8.97 -4.23
CA ASP A 53 -12.67 -8.06 -3.08
C ASP A 53 -12.25 -8.76 -1.78
N CYS A 54 -11.00 -8.51 -1.34
CA CYS A 54 -10.44 -9.09 -0.12
C CYS A 54 -11.25 -8.78 1.14
N TYR A 55 -11.79 -7.56 1.26
CA TYR A 55 -12.57 -7.11 2.41
C TYR A 55 -13.87 -7.90 2.59
N ARG A 56 -14.53 -8.26 1.49
CA ARG A 56 -15.71 -9.13 1.50
C ARG A 56 -15.36 -10.52 2.02
N ARG A 57 -14.27 -11.11 1.52
CA ARG A 57 -13.80 -12.44 1.94
C ARG A 57 -13.43 -12.46 3.43
N ALA A 58 -12.63 -11.48 3.85
CA ALA A 58 -12.22 -11.32 5.25
C ALA A 58 -13.42 -11.17 6.19
N HIS A 59 -14.43 -10.40 5.78
CA HIS A 59 -15.65 -10.20 6.57
C HIS A 59 -16.50 -11.48 6.68
N LEU A 60 -16.68 -12.24 5.59
CA LEU A 60 -17.36 -13.54 5.62
C LEU A 60 -16.63 -14.58 6.47
N TRP A 61 -15.31 -14.65 6.39
CA TRP A 61 -14.52 -15.56 7.21
C TRP A 61 -14.61 -15.19 8.70
N ALA A 62 -14.48 -13.91 9.05
CA ALA A 62 -14.61 -13.44 10.42
C ALA A 62 -16.02 -13.72 10.99
N TYR A 63 -17.07 -13.45 10.21
CA TYR A 63 -18.44 -13.79 10.57
C TYR A 63 -18.63 -15.30 10.76
N GLY A 64 -18.08 -16.12 9.85
CA GLY A 64 -18.11 -17.57 9.93
C GLY A 64 -17.43 -18.10 11.18
N MET A 65 -16.27 -17.56 11.55
CA MET A 65 -15.54 -17.91 12.77
C MET A 65 -16.35 -17.57 14.02
N ASN A 66 -16.93 -16.37 14.09
CA ASN A 66 -17.77 -15.95 15.20
C ASN A 66 -19.03 -16.85 15.33
N ARG A 67 -19.75 -17.10 14.23
CA ARG A 67 -21.00 -17.87 14.25
C ARG A 67 -20.80 -19.36 14.55
N LYS A 68 -19.75 -19.98 14.00
CA LYS A 68 -19.51 -21.43 14.15
C LYS A 68 -18.74 -21.77 15.42
N HIS A 69 -17.82 -20.91 15.84
CA HIS A 69 -16.86 -21.21 16.91
C HIS A 69 -16.94 -20.24 18.10
N GLY A 70 -17.74 -19.17 18.02
CA GLY A 70 -17.76 -18.13 19.06
C GLY A 70 -16.48 -17.31 19.13
N ILE A 71 -15.67 -17.30 18.06
CA ILE A 71 -14.38 -16.61 18.02
C ILE A 71 -14.58 -15.14 17.65
N LYS A 72 -14.20 -14.26 18.58
CA LYS A 72 -14.02 -12.83 18.34
C LYS A 72 -12.66 -12.61 17.70
N SER A 73 -12.63 -12.58 16.38
CA SER A 73 -11.40 -12.34 15.60
C SER A 73 -11.10 -10.84 15.46
N THR A 74 -9.87 -10.50 15.12
CA THR A 74 -9.52 -9.17 14.59
C THR A 74 -9.41 -9.25 13.07
N LYS A 75 -9.10 -8.12 12.44
CA LYS A 75 -8.64 -8.01 11.06
C LYS A 75 -7.32 -7.27 11.04
N ILE A 76 -6.41 -7.73 10.20
CA ILE A 76 -5.19 -7.00 9.84
C ILE A 76 -5.42 -6.33 8.48
N PHE A 77 -5.12 -5.04 8.40
CA PHE A 77 -5.16 -4.26 7.17
C PHE A 77 -3.73 -3.89 6.80
N MET A 78 -3.30 -4.23 5.58
CA MET A 78 -2.09 -3.69 4.98
C MET A 78 -2.50 -2.58 4.01
N HIS A 79 -1.97 -1.38 4.22
CA HIS A 79 -2.28 -0.19 3.47
C HIS A 79 -1.13 0.12 2.51
N TYR A 80 -1.40 0.12 1.21
CA TYR A 80 -0.46 0.59 0.21
C TYR A 80 -0.63 2.10 0.06
N THR A 81 0.46 2.82 0.23
CA THR A 81 0.46 4.29 0.18
C THR A 81 0.39 4.82 -1.25
N GLU A 82 0.10 6.10 -1.42
CA GLU A 82 0.27 6.80 -2.70
C GLU A 82 1.68 6.66 -3.25
N LYS A 83 2.72 6.73 -2.41
CA LYS A 83 4.10 6.45 -2.84
C LYS A 83 4.24 5.05 -3.45
N PHE A 84 3.73 4.00 -2.81
CA PHE A 84 3.76 2.66 -3.41
C PHE A 84 2.99 2.62 -4.73
N ASN A 85 1.79 3.18 -4.72
CA ASN A 85 0.90 3.12 -5.87
C ASN A 85 1.51 3.84 -7.08
N LEU A 86 1.88 5.12 -6.91
CA LEU A 86 2.48 6.00 -7.91
C LEU A 86 3.80 5.44 -8.46
N GLU A 87 4.65 4.91 -7.59
CA GLU A 87 6.00 4.49 -8.00
C GLU A 87 6.06 3.06 -8.52
N LEU A 88 5.18 2.15 -8.09
CA LEU A 88 5.30 0.71 -8.38
C LEU A 88 4.07 0.15 -9.10
N ASP A 89 2.86 0.48 -8.66
CA ASP A 89 1.66 -0.15 -9.22
C ASP A 89 1.24 0.37 -10.60
N TYR A 90 1.55 1.64 -10.92
CA TYR A 90 1.24 2.21 -12.24
C TYR A 90 2.19 1.78 -13.36
N LEU A 91 3.20 0.94 -13.10
CA LEU A 91 4.12 0.45 -14.14
C LEU A 91 3.42 -0.29 -15.29
N GLY A 92 2.27 -0.91 -15.03
CA GLY A 92 1.49 -1.63 -16.05
C GLY A 92 0.49 -0.76 -16.83
N ASP A 93 0.26 0.50 -16.43
CA ASP A 93 -0.86 1.33 -16.91
C ASP A 93 -0.41 2.57 -17.70
N GLU A 94 0.75 2.45 -18.37
CA GLU A 94 1.35 3.53 -19.17
C GLU A 94 0.41 4.09 -20.23
N ASP A 95 -0.51 3.28 -20.75
CA ASP A 95 -1.52 3.68 -21.74
C ASP A 95 -2.62 4.59 -21.16
N ARG A 96 -2.83 4.66 -19.83
CA ARG A 96 -3.86 5.52 -19.19
C ARG A 96 -3.32 6.81 -18.58
N PHE A 97 -2.01 6.92 -18.40
CA PHE A 97 -1.37 8.09 -17.79
C PHE A 97 -0.98 9.19 -18.79
N GLU A 98 -1.36 9.06 -20.07
CA GLU A 98 -1.18 10.11 -21.08
C GLU A 98 -2.03 11.39 -20.82
N GLY A 99 -2.90 11.40 -19.80
CA GLY A 99 -3.88 12.47 -19.57
C GLY A 99 -3.80 13.28 -18.27
N GLY A 100 -2.90 12.98 -17.32
CA GLY A 100 -3.02 13.51 -15.95
C GLY A 100 -1.72 13.90 -15.25
N ILE A 101 -1.48 15.21 -15.17
CA ILE A 101 -0.67 15.91 -14.14
C ILE A 101 0.82 15.54 -14.04
N VAL A 102 1.47 15.24 -15.18
CA VAL A 102 2.82 15.77 -15.42
C VAL A 102 2.84 16.46 -16.77
N ASN A 103 2.22 17.63 -16.82
CA ASN A 103 2.25 18.53 -17.98
C ASN A 103 3.70 18.94 -18.26
N GLY A 104 4.39 18.19 -19.12
CA GLY A 104 5.55 18.70 -19.85
C GLY A 104 6.62 17.68 -20.25
N LEU A 105 6.94 16.70 -19.39
CA LEU A 105 8.19 15.94 -19.57
C LEU A 105 8.11 14.42 -19.68
N PHE A 106 7.03 13.78 -19.20
CA PHE A 106 6.94 12.31 -19.18
C PHE A 106 5.83 11.71 -20.05
N GLY A 107 5.05 12.52 -20.77
CA GLY A 107 3.96 12.07 -21.68
C GLY A 107 4.40 11.40 -22.99
N TRP A 108 5.61 10.82 -23.04
CA TRP A 108 6.20 10.21 -24.23
C TRP A 108 6.82 8.82 -23.98
N ILE A 109 6.61 8.24 -22.79
CA ILE A 109 7.02 6.87 -22.44
C ILE A 109 6.02 5.85 -23.03
N GLY A 110 5.60 6.05 -24.28
CA GLY A 110 4.62 5.20 -24.97
C GLY A 110 5.27 4.03 -25.74
N LYS A 111 6.30 3.39 -25.18
CA LYS A 111 6.78 2.10 -25.71
C LYS A 111 6.17 1.00 -24.84
N LYS A 112 5.58 0.01 -25.51
CA LYS A 112 4.97 -1.16 -24.87
C LYS A 112 5.91 -1.73 -23.81
N THR A 113 5.36 -2.04 -22.64
CA THR A 113 5.96 -2.81 -21.53
C THR A 113 6.49 -4.20 -21.93
N SER A 114 6.50 -4.55 -23.21
CA SER A 114 6.85 -5.87 -23.73
C SER A 114 8.34 -6.21 -23.63
N ASP A 115 9.23 -5.23 -23.52
CA ASP A 115 10.69 -5.45 -23.62
C ASP A 115 11.45 -4.72 -22.49
N ILE A 116 11.19 -5.09 -21.23
CA ILE A 116 12.15 -4.80 -20.16
C ILE A 116 13.28 -5.82 -20.29
N ASP A 117 14.25 -5.48 -21.14
CA ASP A 117 15.43 -6.31 -21.38
C ASP A 117 16.12 -6.66 -20.06
N HIS A 118 16.68 -7.87 -19.99
CA HIS A 118 17.39 -8.42 -18.83
C HIS A 118 16.57 -8.75 -17.57
N LEU A 119 15.25 -8.52 -17.58
CA LEU A 119 14.39 -8.91 -16.46
C LEU A 119 13.89 -10.36 -16.54
N ASP A 120 13.73 -11.02 -15.40
CA ASP A 120 13.14 -12.36 -15.33
C ASP A 120 11.71 -12.37 -15.92
N ARG A 121 11.38 -13.45 -16.67
CA ARG A 121 10.09 -13.57 -17.35
C ARG A 121 8.89 -13.53 -16.40
N LYS A 122 9.04 -14.04 -15.17
CA LYS A 122 7.97 -14.01 -14.17
C LYS A 122 7.73 -12.59 -13.68
N ILE A 123 8.78 -11.78 -13.49
CA ILE A 123 8.64 -10.36 -13.14
C ILE A 123 8.00 -9.58 -14.30
N GLN A 124 8.40 -9.82 -15.55
CA GLN A 124 7.73 -9.21 -16.71
C GLN A 124 6.23 -9.57 -16.75
N SER A 125 5.90 -10.83 -16.42
CA SER A 125 4.51 -11.27 -16.32
C SER A 125 3.76 -10.59 -15.17
N LEU A 126 4.42 -10.36 -14.04
CA LEU A 126 3.87 -9.61 -12.90
C LEU A 126 3.51 -8.18 -13.31
N VAL A 127 4.45 -7.46 -13.93
CA VAL A 127 4.24 -6.07 -14.40
C VAL A 127 3.06 -5.99 -15.36
N ARG A 128 2.96 -6.94 -16.31
CA ARG A 128 1.88 -6.97 -17.31
C ARG A 128 0.51 -7.25 -16.70
N ASN A 129 0.46 -8.14 -15.71
CA ASN A 129 -0.78 -8.58 -15.07
C ASN A 129 -0.96 -7.92 -13.70
N ASN A 130 -0.32 -6.78 -13.46
CA ASN A 130 -0.26 -6.18 -12.15
C ASN A 130 -1.66 -5.72 -11.72
N ILE A 131 -2.16 -6.24 -10.61
CA ILE A 131 -3.42 -5.80 -10.01
C ILE A 131 -3.10 -4.71 -9.01
N LYS A 132 -3.69 -3.52 -9.17
CA LYS A 132 -3.47 -2.41 -8.24
C LYS A 132 -4.21 -2.66 -6.94
N TRP A 133 -3.51 -2.57 -5.82
CA TRP A 133 -4.11 -2.74 -4.50
C TRP A 133 -3.94 -1.46 -3.70
N ASN A 134 -5.06 -0.85 -3.29
CA ASN A 134 -5.00 0.26 -2.33
C ASN A 134 -4.72 -0.27 -0.91
N TYR A 135 -5.28 -1.43 -0.59
CA TYR A 135 -5.04 -2.15 0.64
C TYR A 135 -5.38 -3.62 0.47
N HIS A 136 -4.92 -4.44 1.41
CA HIS A 136 -5.35 -5.82 1.55
C HIS A 136 -5.74 -6.10 3.00
N VAL A 137 -6.67 -7.03 3.22
CA VAL A 137 -7.19 -7.33 4.56
C VAL A 137 -7.45 -8.81 4.72
N ALA A 138 -7.14 -9.32 5.91
CA ALA A 138 -7.39 -10.69 6.32
C ALA A 138 -7.88 -10.75 7.77
N PRO A 139 -8.69 -11.75 8.14
CA PRO A 139 -9.04 -11.97 9.53
C PRO A 139 -7.85 -12.54 10.28
N MET A 140 -7.79 -12.27 11.58
CA MET A 140 -6.73 -12.71 12.46
C MET A 140 -7.33 -13.25 13.76
N ILE A 141 -6.81 -14.37 14.23
CA ILE A 141 -7.20 -14.99 15.51
C ILE A 141 -6.02 -14.92 16.48
N TYR A 142 -6.28 -15.11 17.76
CA TYR A 142 -5.23 -15.16 18.77
C TYR A 142 -5.15 -16.57 19.33
N ALA A 143 -4.01 -17.23 19.13
CA ALA A 143 -3.77 -18.61 19.52
C ALA A 143 -2.57 -18.68 20.48
N ASP A 144 -2.78 -19.22 21.68
CA ASP A 144 -1.77 -19.28 22.75
C ASP A 144 -1.12 -17.91 23.06
N GLY A 145 -1.88 -16.82 22.91
CA GLY A 145 -1.43 -15.45 23.12
C GLY A 145 -0.85 -14.77 21.87
N GLU A 146 -0.61 -15.51 20.79
CA GLU A 146 0.01 -15.00 19.57
C GLU A 146 -1.02 -14.73 18.45
N PRO A 147 -0.92 -13.62 17.72
CA PRO A 147 -1.77 -13.35 16.57
C PRO A 147 -1.44 -14.27 15.38
N VAL A 148 -2.46 -14.78 14.71
CA VAL A 148 -2.35 -15.64 13.52
C VAL A 148 -3.29 -15.15 12.44
N VAL A 149 -2.72 -14.70 11.32
CA VAL A 149 -3.44 -14.25 10.13
C VAL A 149 -4.01 -15.46 9.38
N MET A 150 -5.28 -15.37 9.02
CA MET A 150 -6.05 -16.45 8.41
C MET A 150 -6.49 -16.06 6.99
N ASP A 151 -5.52 -15.86 6.08
CA ASP A 151 -5.78 -15.58 4.67
C ASP A 151 -5.64 -16.84 3.81
N ARG A 152 -6.76 -17.51 3.55
CA ARG A 152 -6.77 -18.77 2.79
C ARG A 152 -6.83 -18.57 1.27
N TYR A 153 -6.96 -17.33 0.79
CA TYR A 153 -7.16 -17.06 -0.64
C TYR A 153 -5.86 -16.70 -1.35
N LEU A 154 -4.96 -15.96 -0.70
CA LEU A 154 -3.70 -15.55 -1.32
C LEU A 154 -2.62 -16.61 -1.14
N ASP A 155 -2.02 -17.02 -2.26
CA ASP A 155 -0.74 -17.72 -2.27
C ASP A 155 0.39 -16.67 -2.22
N LEU A 156 1.16 -16.67 -1.13
CA LEU A 156 2.20 -15.69 -0.86
C LEU A 156 3.57 -16.37 -0.66
N PRO A 157 4.68 -15.67 -0.94
CA PRO A 157 6.04 -16.19 -0.79
C PRO A 157 6.52 -16.08 0.67
N TYR A 158 5.84 -16.75 1.60
CA TYR A 158 6.11 -16.64 3.05
C TYR A 158 7.54 -17.02 3.47
N ASP A 159 8.24 -17.83 2.67
CA ASP A 159 9.58 -18.32 3.00
C ASP A 159 10.69 -17.49 2.30
N ALA A 160 10.35 -16.39 1.63
CA ALA A 160 11.30 -15.48 1.01
C ALA A 160 11.94 -14.56 2.06
N VAL A 161 13.22 -14.80 2.37
CA VAL A 161 13.98 -14.00 3.33
C VAL A 161 14.88 -13.00 2.61
N TYR A 162 14.69 -11.70 2.85
CA TYR A 162 15.49 -10.68 2.19
C TYR A 162 16.99 -10.77 2.55
N PRO A 163 17.92 -10.62 1.58
CA PRO A 163 17.65 -10.62 0.13
C PRO A 163 17.31 -12.03 -0.35
N TYR A 164 16.18 -12.18 -1.05
CA TYR A 164 15.71 -13.47 -1.54
C TYR A 164 16.09 -13.69 -3.01
N THR A 165 16.12 -14.96 -3.40
CA THR A 165 16.27 -15.41 -4.78
C THR A 165 14.95 -15.32 -5.56
N SER A 166 15.02 -15.37 -6.90
CA SER A 166 13.82 -15.46 -7.73
C SER A 166 12.98 -16.68 -7.34
N ASP A 167 13.59 -17.85 -7.10
CA ASP A 167 12.83 -19.06 -6.78
C ASP A 167 12.05 -18.93 -5.46
N GLU A 168 12.64 -18.31 -4.43
CA GLU A 168 11.95 -18.03 -3.16
C GLU A 168 10.79 -17.04 -3.33
N ALA A 169 10.96 -15.99 -4.14
CA ALA A 169 9.92 -15.00 -4.43
C ALA A 169 8.69 -15.59 -5.14
N TRP A 170 8.84 -16.78 -5.74
CA TRP A 170 7.80 -17.48 -6.50
C TRP A 170 7.36 -18.79 -5.87
N ASP A 171 7.85 -19.13 -4.66
CA ASP A 171 7.39 -20.29 -3.88
C ASP A 171 6.12 -19.91 -3.10
N LEU A 172 5.03 -19.71 -3.85
CA LEU A 172 3.76 -19.18 -3.33
C LEU A 172 2.96 -20.28 -2.62
N LYS A 173 2.49 -19.97 -1.40
CA LYS A 173 1.71 -20.89 -0.55
C LYS A 173 0.60 -20.14 0.17
N ALA A 174 -0.52 -20.78 0.43
CA ALA A 174 -1.50 -20.32 1.41
C ALA A 174 -1.32 -21.08 2.74
N ARG A 175 -1.02 -20.37 3.84
CA ARG A 175 -0.93 -20.94 5.19
C ARG A 175 -1.32 -19.90 6.25
N PRO A 176 -1.72 -20.34 7.47
CA PRO A 176 -1.71 -19.45 8.63
C PRO A 176 -0.30 -18.89 8.83
N ALA A 177 -0.20 -17.62 9.18
CA ALA A 177 1.08 -16.92 9.35
C ALA A 177 1.00 -15.90 10.49
N SER A 178 2.14 -15.49 11.04
CA SER A 178 2.19 -14.31 11.89
C SER A 178 1.86 -13.04 11.09
N PRO A 179 1.45 -11.94 11.75
CA PRO A 179 1.25 -10.64 11.10
C PRO A 179 2.47 -10.20 10.29
N GLU A 180 3.65 -10.32 10.88
CA GLU A 180 4.91 -9.90 10.26
C GLU A 180 5.22 -10.74 9.02
N GLU A 181 5.12 -12.07 9.09
CA GLU A 181 5.31 -12.94 7.92
C GLU A 181 4.31 -12.64 6.80
N TRP A 182 3.04 -12.38 7.14
CA TRP A 182 2.01 -12.05 6.14
C TRP A 182 2.25 -10.70 5.47
N VAL A 183 2.62 -9.69 6.25
CA VAL A 183 2.97 -8.36 5.74
C VAL A 183 4.22 -8.42 4.87
N GLU A 184 5.29 -9.09 5.31
CA GLU A 184 6.53 -9.23 4.52
C GLU A 184 6.28 -10.01 3.21
N ALA A 185 5.49 -11.08 3.24
CA ALA A 185 5.18 -11.83 2.02
C ALA A 185 4.40 -10.98 1.00
N LEU A 186 3.60 -10.01 1.45
CA LEU A 186 2.90 -9.05 0.58
C LEU A 186 3.82 -7.96 0.02
N THR A 187 4.93 -7.62 0.70
CA THR A 187 5.89 -6.61 0.20
C THR A 187 6.79 -7.14 -0.90
N VAL A 188 7.05 -8.46 -0.94
CA VAL A 188 7.80 -9.12 -2.03
C VAL A 188 7.31 -8.71 -3.41
N ARG A 189 5.98 -8.58 -3.60
CA ARG A 189 5.39 -8.08 -4.85
C ARG A 189 5.91 -6.68 -5.21
N GLY A 190 5.91 -5.76 -4.25
CA GLY A 190 6.40 -4.38 -4.44
C GLY A 190 7.89 -4.34 -4.76
N GLU A 191 8.69 -5.18 -4.12
CA GLU A 191 10.13 -5.28 -4.35
C GLU A 191 10.43 -5.79 -5.77
N LEU A 192 9.66 -6.77 -6.27
CA LEU A 192 9.77 -7.22 -7.67
C LEU A 192 9.34 -6.13 -8.67
N LEU A 193 8.29 -5.36 -8.37
CA LEU A 193 7.88 -4.20 -9.18
C LEU A 193 8.95 -3.10 -9.16
N TRP A 194 9.62 -2.89 -8.04
CA TRP A 194 10.71 -1.93 -7.92
C TRP A 194 11.90 -2.32 -8.80
N GLN A 195 12.25 -3.62 -8.87
CA GLN A 195 13.29 -4.12 -9.78
C GLN A 195 12.93 -3.84 -11.24
N ALA A 196 11.66 -4.07 -11.61
CA ALA A 196 11.17 -3.76 -12.95
C ALA A 196 11.26 -2.25 -13.25
N HIS A 197 10.86 -1.40 -12.31
CA HIS A 197 10.96 0.05 -12.45
C HIS A 197 12.41 0.50 -12.63
N LYS A 198 13.32 -0.02 -11.80
CA LYS A 198 14.75 0.26 -11.90
C LYS A 198 15.28 -0.05 -13.30
N GLN A 199 14.98 -1.24 -13.82
CA GLN A 199 15.44 -1.64 -15.15
C GLN A 199 14.84 -0.77 -16.25
N LYS A 200 13.57 -0.36 -16.11
CA LYS A 200 12.93 0.57 -17.06
C LYS A 200 13.62 1.93 -17.09
N LEU A 201 14.00 2.49 -15.94
CA LEU A 201 14.74 3.76 -15.87
C LEU A 201 16.14 3.62 -16.48
N ILE A 202 16.84 2.50 -16.22
CA ILE A 202 18.13 2.19 -16.85
C ILE A 202 18.02 2.16 -18.37
N ASN A 203 17.10 1.34 -18.91
CA ASN A 203 16.88 1.24 -20.35
C ASN A 203 16.56 2.61 -20.97
N LYS A 204 15.77 3.44 -20.26
CA LYS A 204 15.45 4.79 -20.74
C LYS A 204 16.68 5.70 -20.78
N MET A 205 17.52 5.68 -19.75
CA MET A 205 18.77 6.46 -19.75
C MET A 205 19.70 6.01 -20.88
N ASP A 206 19.81 4.71 -21.13
CA ASP A 206 20.61 4.17 -22.23
C ASP A 206 20.09 4.64 -23.60
N GLU A 207 18.77 4.58 -23.83
CA GLU A 207 18.15 5.11 -25.05
C GLU A 207 18.45 6.60 -25.27
N LEU A 208 18.37 7.40 -24.20
CA LEU A 208 18.66 8.84 -24.25
C LEU A 208 20.14 9.09 -24.56
N GLN A 209 21.03 8.28 -24.00
CA GLN A 209 22.46 8.34 -24.24
C GLN A 209 22.80 7.99 -25.70
N GLU A 210 22.16 6.97 -26.28
CA GLU A 210 22.31 6.63 -27.70
C GLU A 210 21.86 7.78 -28.62
N ASP A 211 20.78 8.47 -28.25
CA ASP A 211 20.29 9.63 -28.99
C ASP A 211 21.27 10.82 -28.90
N ILE A 212 21.88 11.06 -27.73
CA ILE A 212 22.96 12.04 -27.56
C ILE A 212 24.12 11.72 -28.50
N ASP A 213 24.61 10.48 -28.49
CA ASP A 213 25.71 10.03 -29.36
C ASP A 213 25.39 10.22 -30.85
N LYS A 214 24.16 9.92 -31.25
CA LYS A 214 23.65 10.12 -32.61
C LYS A 214 23.61 11.59 -32.99
N TYR A 215 23.17 12.47 -32.10
CA TYR A 215 23.20 13.92 -32.33
C TYR A 215 24.62 14.47 -32.39
N GLN A 216 25.53 13.97 -31.55
CA GLN A 216 26.95 14.31 -31.60
C GLN A 216 27.58 13.94 -32.96
N ARG A 217 27.33 12.72 -33.46
CA ARG A 217 27.78 12.29 -34.80
C ARG A 217 27.22 13.17 -35.92
N LYS A 218 25.96 13.61 -35.81
CA LYS A 218 25.33 14.54 -36.79
C LYS A 218 25.95 15.93 -36.73
N ALA A 219 26.20 16.46 -35.53
CA ALA A 219 26.85 17.75 -35.33
C ALA A 219 28.26 17.77 -35.94
N ASN A 220 29.03 16.70 -35.72
CA ASN A 220 30.38 16.55 -36.27
C ASN A 220 30.42 16.56 -37.81
N LYS A 221 29.36 16.10 -38.47
CA LYS A 221 29.23 16.14 -39.94
C LYS A 221 28.85 17.50 -40.50
N LYS A 222 28.41 18.46 -39.68
CA LYS A 222 28.00 19.80 -40.16
C LYS A 222 29.18 20.75 -40.24
N LYS A 223 29.23 21.55 -41.32
CA LYS A 223 30.26 22.57 -41.53
C LYS A 223 29.93 23.89 -40.83
N LYS A 224 28.67 24.33 -40.88
CA LYS A 224 28.24 25.62 -40.33
C LYS A 224 27.97 25.52 -38.83
N ALA A 225 28.47 26.48 -38.06
CA ALA A 225 28.25 26.56 -36.61
C ALA A 225 26.76 26.61 -36.24
N LYS A 226 25.96 27.35 -37.01
CA LYS A 226 24.49 27.43 -36.82
C LYS A 226 23.81 26.05 -36.88
N ASP A 227 24.25 25.19 -37.79
CA ASP A 227 23.67 23.85 -37.93
C ASP A 227 24.11 22.91 -36.79
N LYS A 228 25.32 23.11 -36.24
CA LYS A 228 25.80 22.37 -35.06
C LYS A 228 25.01 22.74 -33.81
N ARG A 229 24.73 24.04 -33.61
CA ARG A 229 23.98 24.57 -32.46
C ARG A 229 22.67 23.82 -32.23
N LYS A 230 21.89 23.58 -33.29
CA LYS A 230 20.64 22.82 -33.22
C LYS A 230 20.80 21.42 -32.62
N TYR A 231 21.91 20.73 -32.89
CA TYR A 231 22.17 19.41 -32.32
C TYR A 231 22.67 19.48 -30.89
N TYR A 232 23.46 20.50 -30.54
CA TYR A 232 23.85 20.75 -29.14
C TYR A 232 22.64 21.06 -28.25
N GLU A 233 21.69 21.85 -28.73
CA GLU A 233 20.42 22.12 -28.03
C GLU A 233 19.66 20.81 -27.75
N LYS A 234 19.52 19.93 -28.74
CA LYS A 234 18.89 18.61 -28.55
C LYS A 234 19.64 17.70 -27.58
N MET A 235 20.96 17.72 -27.57
CA MET A 235 21.73 16.92 -26.61
C MET A 235 21.56 17.46 -25.18
N ALA A 236 21.50 18.79 -25.02
CA ALA A 236 21.22 19.40 -23.72
C ALA A 236 19.82 19.05 -23.21
N GLU A 237 18.80 19.03 -24.09
CA GLU A 237 17.45 18.55 -23.76
C GLU A 237 17.47 17.10 -23.25
N LYS A 238 18.16 16.21 -23.98
CA LYS A 238 18.25 14.78 -23.60
C LYS A 238 19.06 14.55 -22.33
N GLN A 239 20.12 15.34 -22.11
CA GLN A 239 20.89 15.29 -20.88
C GLN A 239 20.06 15.73 -19.68
N ALA A 240 19.25 16.79 -19.82
CA ALA A 240 18.34 17.23 -18.76
C ALA A 240 17.32 16.13 -18.41
N GLU A 241 16.80 15.41 -19.40
CA GLU A 241 15.92 14.25 -19.15
C GLU A 241 16.64 13.11 -18.39
N ILE A 242 17.91 12.81 -18.70
CA ILE A 242 18.72 11.85 -17.93
C ILE A 242 18.90 12.34 -16.49
N ASP A 243 19.22 13.63 -16.30
CA ASP A 243 19.46 14.20 -14.97
C ASP A 243 18.20 14.10 -14.09
N GLU A 244 17.02 14.33 -14.66
CA GLU A 244 15.74 14.15 -13.97
C GLU A 244 15.45 12.69 -13.61
N ILE A 245 15.71 11.76 -14.55
CA ILE A 245 15.60 10.33 -14.25
C ILE A 245 16.56 9.95 -13.12
N MET A 246 17.79 10.49 -13.10
CA MET A 246 18.76 10.23 -12.04
C MET A 246 18.33 10.78 -10.67
N VAL A 247 17.65 11.93 -10.63
CA VAL A 247 17.03 12.42 -9.38
C VAL A 247 15.99 11.42 -8.88
N LYS A 248 15.13 10.95 -9.78
CA LYS A 248 14.10 9.95 -9.45
C LYS A 248 14.73 8.64 -8.97
N PHE A 249 15.71 8.13 -9.71
CA PHE A 249 16.45 6.90 -9.42
C PHE A 249 17.05 6.93 -8.01
N ARG A 250 17.67 8.05 -7.62
CA ARG A 250 18.21 8.25 -6.26
C ARG A 250 17.11 8.39 -5.20
N SER A 251 16.02 9.09 -5.49
CA SER A 251 14.89 9.23 -4.55
C SER A 251 14.21 7.91 -4.21
N LEU A 252 14.30 6.93 -5.13
CA LEU A 252 13.80 5.57 -4.94
C LEU A 252 14.89 4.60 -4.47
N GLU A 253 16.06 5.12 -4.11
CA GLU A 253 17.22 4.37 -3.60
C GLU A 253 17.78 3.32 -4.57
N MET A 254 17.51 3.47 -5.88
CA MET A 254 17.93 2.52 -6.91
C MET A 254 19.43 2.53 -7.18
N ASP A 255 20.14 3.56 -6.71
CA ASP A 255 21.59 3.68 -6.76
C ASP A 255 22.31 2.91 -5.64
N LYS A 256 21.58 2.43 -4.62
CA LYS A 256 22.17 1.71 -3.47
C LYS A 256 22.34 0.21 -3.69
N GLY A 257 21.65 -0.39 -4.65
CA GLY A 257 21.70 -1.84 -4.90
C GLY A 257 20.68 -2.30 -5.94
N ASP A 258 20.70 -3.60 -6.26
CA ASP A 258 19.81 -4.23 -7.26
C ASP A 258 18.47 -4.71 -6.68
N SER A 259 18.29 -4.58 -5.37
CA SER A 259 17.06 -4.88 -4.66
C SER A 259 16.80 -3.84 -3.56
N ILE A 260 15.55 -3.81 -3.08
CA ILE A 260 15.09 -3.00 -1.96
C ILE A 260 14.37 -3.92 -0.97
N ASP A 261 14.50 -3.66 0.33
CA ASP A 261 13.71 -4.30 1.40
C ASP A 261 12.58 -3.35 1.79
N ILE A 262 11.36 -3.64 1.33
CA ILE A 262 10.19 -2.81 1.65
C ILE A 262 9.63 -3.30 2.98
N LYS A 263 9.78 -2.48 4.01
CA LYS A 263 9.18 -2.71 5.33
C LYS A 263 7.91 -1.87 5.51
N CYS A 264 6.87 -2.49 6.05
CA CYS A 264 5.67 -1.76 6.46
C CYS A 264 5.70 -1.48 7.96
N LYS A 265 5.30 -0.27 8.34
CA LYS A 265 5.22 0.14 9.74
C LYS A 265 3.85 -0.21 10.33
N LYS A 266 3.83 -0.81 11.52
CA LYS A 266 2.60 -0.95 12.32
C LYS A 266 2.13 0.42 12.80
N VAL A 267 0.86 0.72 12.61
CA VAL A 267 0.20 1.93 13.12
C VAL A 267 -1.08 1.58 13.86
N THR A 268 -1.57 2.52 14.66
CA THR A 268 -2.74 2.31 15.51
C THR A 268 -4.02 2.71 14.78
N THR A 269 -3.96 3.74 13.94
CA THR A 269 -5.15 4.29 13.28
C THR A 269 -4.95 4.54 11.79
N ILE A 270 -6.04 4.54 11.02
CA ILE A 270 -6.01 4.92 9.60
C ILE A 270 -5.59 6.37 9.38
N ALA A 271 -5.71 7.25 10.39
CA ALA A 271 -5.25 8.63 10.27
C ALA A 271 -3.72 8.74 10.15
N GLU A 272 -2.99 7.85 10.83
CA GLU A 272 -1.54 7.74 10.65
C GLU A 272 -1.19 7.25 9.24
N VAL A 273 -2.00 6.37 8.66
CA VAL A 273 -1.86 5.90 7.28
C VAL A 273 -2.08 7.05 6.30
N ASP A 274 -3.16 7.81 6.47
CA ASP A 274 -3.49 8.96 5.62
C ASP A 274 -2.40 10.06 5.72
N ALA A 275 -1.80 10.27 6.90
CA ALA A 275 -0.70 11.22 7.07
C ALA A 275 0.63 10.78 6.43
N ALA A 276 0.79 9.49 6.13
CA ALA A 276 2.05 8.89 5.68
C ALA A 276 2.06 8.49 4.19
N GLN A 277 1.04 8.88 3.42
CA GLN A 277 0.83 8.45 2.02
C GLN A 277 2.00 8.76 1.08
N GLU A 278 2.72 9.84 1.32
CA GLU A 278 3.81 10.28 0.43
C GLU A 278 5.20 9.82 0.91
N THR A 279 5.30 9.34 2.14
CA THR A 279 6.61 9.09 2.79
C THR A 279 6.93 7.62 2.93
N GLU A 280 5.94 6.81 3.31
CA GLU A 280 6.11 5.38 3.58
C GLU A 280 5.74 4.56 2.34
N TRP A 281 6.25 3.34 2.22
CA TRP A 281 5.79 2.42 1.16
C TRP A 281 4.45 1.79 1.55
N CYS A 282 4.35 1.32 2.78
CA CYS A 282 3.17 0.66 3.28
C CYS A 282 3.10 0.79 4.80
N LEU A 283 1.90 0.65 5.33
CA LEU A 283 1.64 0.58 6.77
C LEU A 283 0.70 -0.59 7.02
N TYR A 284 0.60 -1.06 8.26
CA TYR A 284 -0.43 -2.01 8.63
C TYR A 284 -1.07 -1.67 9.96
N SER A 285 -2.36 -1.97 10.10
CA SER A 285 -3.14 -1.70 11.30
C SER A 285 -4.04 -2.89 11.64
N GLU A 286 -4.55 -2.91 12.86
CA GLU A 286 -5.50 -3.92 13.32
C GLU A 286 -6.85 -3.28 13.63
N ALA A 287 -7.93 -4.02 13.43
CA ALA A 287 -9.26 -3.60 13.88
C ALA A 287 -10.09 -4.80 14.34
N PRO A 288 -11.17 -4.58 15.11
CA PRO A 288 -12.16 -5.60 15.41
C PRO A 288 -12.76 -6.23 14.15
N MET A 289 -13.22 -7.48 14.24
CA MET A 289 -13.88 -8.17 13.13
C MET A 289 -15.11 -7.47 12.52
N TYR A 290 -15.61 -6.40 13.12
CA TYR A 290 -16.80 -5.70 12.64
C TYR A 290 -16.49 -4.79 11.45
N TYR A 291 -15.36 -4.07 11.47
CA TYR A 291 -14.99 -3.13 10.41
C TYR A 291 -14.83 -3.81 9.05
N TYR A 292 -15.56 -3.37 8.04
CA TYR A 292 -15.62 -4.01 6.74
C TYR A 292 -14.41 -3.69 5.89
N ASN A 293 -14.06 -2.41 5.76
CA ASN A 293 -13.03 -1.88 4.87
C ASN A 293 -12.38 -0.60 5.45
N GLU A 294 -11.49 0.04 4.69
CA GLU A 294 -10.86 1.31 5.13
C GLU A 294 -11.85 2.47 5.28
N ILE A 295 -12.97 2.49 4.55
CA ILE A 295 -13.98 3.55 4.68
C ILE A 295 -14.55 3.55 6.09
N ASP A 296 -14.79 2.37 6.68
CA ASP A 296 -15.26 2.27 8.06
C ASP A 296 -14.21 2.77 9.06
N LEU A 297 -12.93 2.47 8.81
CA LEU A 297 -11.84 2.98 9.64
C LEU A 297 -11.73 4.51 9.54
N ARG A 298 -11.94 5.08 8.34
CA ARG A 298 -11.95 6.54 8.14
C ARG A 298 -13.19 7.20 8.74
N ASN A 299 -14.36 6.54 8.69
CA ASN A 299 -15.54 6.97 9.42
C ASN A 299 -15.30 6.97 10.94
N LEU A 300 -14.62 5.95 11.47
CA LEU A 300 -14.19 5.91 12.88
C LEU A 300 -13.19 7.02 13.20
N ALA A 301 -12.25 7.30 12.30
CA ALA A 301 -11.24 8.33 12.53
C ALA A 301 -11.85 9.73 12.49
N TYR A 302 -12.66 10.05 11.49
CA TYR A 302 -13.01 11.44 11.17
C TYR A 302 -14.52 11.77 11.26
N GLY A 303 -15.37 10.75 11.42
CA GLY A 303 -16.82 10.89 11.30
C GLY A 303 -17.25 11.23 9.87
N TYR A 304 -18.48 11.70 9.69
CA TYR A 304 -18.95 12.17 8.38
C TYR A 304 -18.49 13.60 8.10
N THR A 305 -17.55 13.76 7.17
CA THR A 305 -16.99 15.06 6.77
C THR A 305 -17.44 15.51 5.38
N GLY A 306 -18.21 14.67 4.68
CA GLY A 306 -18.53 14.86 3.25
C GLY A 306 -17.38 14.51 2.29
N TYR A 307 -16.21 14.13 2.80
CA TYR A 307 -15.07 13.70 1.99
C TYR A 307 -15.27 12.28 1.45
N ASN A 308 -14.64 11.98 0.32
CA ASN A 308 -14.64 10.64 -0.27
C ASN A 308 -13.59 9.75 0.41
N TYR A 309 -14.00 8.88 1.33
CA TYR A 309 -13.10 7.96 2.05
C TYR A 309 -12.62 6.74 1.26
N ALA A 310 -12.98 6.65 -0.03
CA ALA A 310 -12.37 5.68 -0.94
C ALA A 310 -10.91 6.02 -1.31
N ILE A 311 -10.44 7.22 -0.97
CA ILE A 311 -9.05 7.67 -1.12
C ILE A 311 -8.52 8.17 0.22
N ALA A 312 -7.21 8.37 0.30
CA ALA A 312 -6.57 8.94 1.48
C ALA A 312 -7.10 10.35 1.78
N VAL A 313 -7.21 10.64 3.07
CA VAL A 313 -7.82 11.87 3.55
C VAL A 313 -6.75 12.94 3.79
N PRO A 314 -6.88 14.15 3.22
CA PRO A 314 -5.85 15.16 3.32
C PRO A 314 -5.83 15.79 4.71
N THR A 315 -4.69 16.41 5.07
CA THR A 315 -4.41 16.87 6.43
C THR A 315 -5.44 17.87 6.98
N GLU A 316 -6.11 18.64 6.13
CA GLU A 316 -7.15 19.59 6.53
C GLU A 316 -8.41 18.95 7.11
N VAL A 317 -8.65 17.66 6.84
CA VAL A 317 -9.76 16.89 7.41
C VAL A 317 -9.34 16.24 8.74
N GLN A 318 -8.05 16.16 9.03
CA GLN A 318 -7.52 15.57 10.27
C GLN A 318 -7.58 16.57 11.44
N THR A 319 -8.79 17.02 11.77
CA THR A 319 -9.05 18.01 12.82
C THR A 319 -9.51 17.33 14.11
N GLN A 320 -9.32 18.03 15.24
CA GLN A 320 -9.81 17.57 16.54
C GLN A 320 -11.33 17.32 16.53
N GLU A 321 -12.09 18.21 15.92
CA GLU A 321 -13.55 18.08 15.78
C GLU A 321 -13.93 16.81 15.03
N ASN A 322 -13.23 16.50 13.92
CA ASN A 322 -13.48 15.28 13.16
C ASN A 322 -13.09 14.03 13.95
N PHE A 323 -11.99 14.06 14.70
CA PHE A 323 -11.62 12.98 15.61
C PHE A 323 -12.68 12.73 16.71
N GLU A 324 -13.30 13.79 17.22
CA GLU A 324 -14.42 13.69 18.17
C GLU A 324 -15.68 13.13 17.50
N ASN A 325 -15.98 13.56 16.28
CA ASN A 325 -17.12 13.06 15.51
C ASN A 325 -16.99 11.58 15.16
N GLY A 326 -15.78 11.11 14.85
CA GLY A 326 -15.48 9.71 14.52
C GLY A 326 -15.83 8.71 15.63
N ARG A 327 -15.80 9.15 16.90
CA ARG A 327 -16.21 8.32 18.07
C ARG A 327 -17.66 7.82 17.99
N ASN A 328 -18.51 8.43 17.16
CA ASN A 328 -19.88 7.99 16.94
C ASN A 328 -20.00 6.77 16.00
N TYR A 329 -18.90 6.36 15.36
CA TYR A 329 -18.87 5.30 14.34
C TYR A 329 -18.20 4.01 14.84
N VAL A 330 -18.19 3.78 16.16
CA VAL A 330 -17.68 2.53 16.74
C VAL A 330 -18.58 1.36 16.37
N GLN A 331 -18.04 0.39 15.62
CA GLN A 331 -18.76 -0.81 15.25
C GLN A 331 -18.57 -1.92 16.30
N ARG A 332 -19.68 -2.50 16.76
CA ARG A 332 -19.70 -3.56 17.79
C ARG A 332 -20.36 -4.86 17.35
N TYR A 333 -20.97 -4.84 16.17
CA TYR A 333 -21.73 -5.93 15.59
C TYR A 333 -21.49 -5.93 14.09
N PHE A 334 -21.68 -7.09 13.45
CA PHE A 334 -21.66 -7.16 12.00
C PHE A 334 -22.84 -6.37 11.44
N ASN A 335 -22.58 -5.55 10.43
CA ASN A 335 -23.62 -4.86 9.67
C ASN A 335 -24.23 -5.86 8.66
N GLU A 336 -25.54 -6.08 8.74
CA GLU A 336 -26.22 -7.04 7.85
C GLU A 336 -26.14 -6.63 6.38
N GLU A 337 -26.13 -5.32 6.07
CA GLU A 337 -25.99 -4.86 4.68
C GLU A 337 -24.60 -5.17 4.10
N GLU A 338 -23.55 -5.07 4.93
CA GLU A 338 -22.18 -5.44 4.54
C GLU A 338 -22.04 -6.96 4.40
N LEU A 339 -22.71 -7.75 5.24
CA LEU A 339 -22.77 -9.21 5.10
C LEU A 339 -23.46 -9.61 3.79
N ASP A 340 -24.61 -8.99 3.48
CA ASP A 340 -25.34 -9.21 2.23
C ASP A 340 -24.51 -8.81 1.00
N ASP A 341 -23.75 -7.72 1.10
CA ASP A 341 -22.79 -7.34 0.05
C ASP A 341 -21.65 -8.36 -0.06
N ALA A 342 -21.10 -8.80 1.06
CA ALA A 342 -19.98 -9.74 1.11
C ALA A 342 -20.35 -11.11 0.51
N VAL A 343 -21.60 -11.55 0.69
CA VAL A 343 -22.14 -12.79 0.08
C VAL A 343 -22.03 -12.80 -1.45
N LYS A 344 -21.87 -11.65 -2.11
CA LYS A 344 -21.63 -11.58 -3.57
C LYS A 344 -20.28 -12.19 -3.99
N GLU A 345 -19.32 -12.36 -3.07
CA GLU A 345 -18.06 -13.09 -3.33
C GLU A 345 -18.26 -14.58 -3.58
N ILE A 346 -19.37 -15.12 -3.09
CA ILE A 346 -19.73 -16.52 -3.25
C ILE A 346 -20.19 -16.70 -4.70
N LYS A 347 -19.31 -17.20 -5.56
CA LYS A 347 -19.76 -17.61 -6.89
C LYS A 347 -20.65 -18.84 -6.71
N LYS A 348 -21.95 -18.69 -6.96
CA LYS A 348 -22.78 -19.85 -7.31
C LYS A 348 -22.13 -20.45 -8.56
N ASP A 349 -21.72 -21.70 -8.49
CA ASP A 349 -21.33 -22.41 -9.71
C ASP A 349 -22.48 -22.19 -10.70
N ARG A 350 -22.15 -21.61 -11.86
CA ARG A 350 -23.09 -21.51 -12.97
C ARG A 350 -23.27 -22.94 -13.46
N ASP A 351 -24.28 -23.62 -12.93
CA ASP A 351 -24.77 -24.91 -13.43
C ASP A 351 -25.00 -24.88 -14.95
#